data_AF-A0A4P1K7L3-F1
#
_entry.id   AF-A0A4P1K7L3-F1
#
_cell.length_a   1.000
_cell.length_b   1.000
_cell.length_c   1.000
_cell.angle_alpha   90.00
_cell.angle_beta   90.00
_cell.angle_gamma   90.00
#
_symmetry.space_group_name_H-M   'P 1'
#
loop_
_entity.id
_entity.type
_entity.pdbx_description
1 polymer ?
#
loop_
_entity_poly.entity_id
_entity_poly.type
_entity_poly.pdbx_seq_one_letter_code
_entity_poly.pdbx_strand_id
1 'polypeptide(L)'
;MRAAVLITLMLAAPASASASGSGGNVDAMQAAFGNTVVSHYPDGDWVKHWFDRDGRYRALFSDGRRLTARWAREGDRVCLNEIRPRMIISRFCTPYVEASVGESWPGRDPLGRRVRNELVAGR
;
A
#
# COMPACT_ATOMS: atom_id res chain seq x y z
N MET A 1 -63.89 -34.09 14.14
CA MET A 1 -62.74 -34.44 15.01
C MET A 1 -61.50 -34.51 14.15
N ARG A 2 -60.44 -33.82 14.59
CA ARG A 2 -59.15 -33.70 13.88
C ARG A 2 -58.39 -35.02 13.96
N ALA A 3 -57.75 -35.43 12.87
CA ALA A 3 -56.60 -36.32 12.92
C ALA A 3 -55.63 -35.90 11.81
N ALA A 4 -54.52 -35.28 12.23
CA ALA A 4 -53.41 -34.91 11.38
C ALA A 4 -52.48 -36.12 11.23
N VAL A 5 -51.95 -36.33 10.02
CA VAL A 5 -50.85 -37.27 9.77
C VAL A 5 -49.69 -36.47 9.18
N LEU A 6 -48.60 -36.37 9.95
CA LEU A 6 -47.30 -35.87 9.51
C LEU A 6 -46.60 -36.98 8.71
N ILE A 7 -46.11 -36.64 7.52
CA ILE A 7 -45.05 -37.39 6.84
C ILE A 7 -43.96 -36.40 6.44
N THR A 8 -42.83 -36.53 7.11
CA THR A 8 -41.55 -35.86 6.88
C THR A 8 -40.90 -36.42 5.61
N LEU A 9 -40.29 -35.58 4.75
CA LEU A 9 -39.12 -35.99 3.98
C LEU A 9 -38.25 -34.78 3.61
N MET A 10 -36.96 -34.92 3.87
CA MET A 10 -35.87 -33.96 3.68
C MET A 10 -35.78 -33.42 2.24
N LEU A 11 -35.59 -32.11 2.08
CA LEU A 11 -34.97 -31.56 0.88
C LEU A 11 -33.72 -30.76 1.24
N ALA A 12 -32.66 -31.10 0.51
CA ALA A 12 -31.29 -30.68 0.66
C ALA A 12 -31.11 -29.16 0.57
N ALA A 13 -30.20 -28.65 1.40
CA ALA A 13 -29.68 -27.30 1.28
C ALA A 13 -28.85 -27.14 0.00
N PRO A 14 -29.07 -26.11 -0.82
CA PRO A 14 -28.00 -25.51 -1.58
C PRO A 14 -27.26 -24.55 -0.64
N ALA A 15 -26.04 -24.96 -0.26
CA ALA A 15 -25.03 -24.03 0.22
C ALA A 15 -24.89 -22.93 -0.85
N SER A 16 -25.41 -21.75 -0.57
CA SER A 16 -25.08 -20.57 -1.35
C SER A 16 -23.63 -20.25 -1.05
N ALA A 17 -22.73 -20.80 -1.86
CA ALA A 17 -21.36 -20.35 -1.94
C ALA A 17 -21.42 -18.91 -2.43
N SER A 18 -21.43 -17.95 -1.51
CA SER A 18 -20.99 -16.60 -1.80
C SER A 18 -19.55 -16.74 -2.28
N ALA A 19 -19.38 -16.72 -3.61
CA ALA A 19 -18.09 -16.43 -4.21
C ALA A 19 -17.71 -15.04 -3.69
N SER A 20 -16.96 -15.00 -2.58
CA SER A 20 -16.16 -13.85 -2.23
C SER A 20 -15.23 -13.65 -3.41
N GLY A 21 -15.64 -12.77 -4.33
CA GLY A 21 -14.82 -12.32 -5.43
C GLY A 21 -13.48 -11.96 -4.81
N SER A 22 -12.46 -12.70 -5.18
CA SER A 22 -11.09 -12.41 -4.81
C SER A 22 -10.63 -11.19 -5.60
N GLY A 23 -11.27 -10.05 -5.37
CA GLY A 23 -10.78 -8.71 -5.70
C GLY A 23 -9.73 -8.26 -4.68
N GLY A 24 -9.11 -9.20 -3.97
CA GLY A 24 -8.02 -8.93 -3.06
C GLY A 24 -6.79 -8.52 -3.85
N ASN A 25 -6.41 -7.26 -3.68
CA ASN A 25 -5.03 -6.78 -3.81
C ASN A 25 -4.53 -6.33 -5.20
N VAL A 26 -5.40 -5.75 -6.04
CA VAL A 26 -4.96 -4.94 -7.19
C VAL A 26 -5.04 -3.43 -6.90
N ASP A 27 -5.79 -3.00 -5.87
CA ASP A 27 -6.05 -1.56 -5.62
C ASP A 27 -5.07 -0.85 -4.70
N ALA A 28 -4.16 -1.55 -4.04
CA ALA A 28 -3.49 -1.03 -2.86
C ALA A 28 -2.28 -0.11 -3.08
N MET A 29 -2.08 0.44 -4.26
CA MET A 29 -1.08 1.49 -4.56
C MET A 29 -1.48 2.32 -5.79
N GLN A 30 -2.71 2.15 -6.30
CA GLN A 30 -3.10 2.64 -7.62
C GLN A 30 -2.89 4.14 -7.77
N ALA A 31 -3.27 4.91 -6.74
CA ALA A 31 -3.11 6.35 -6.72
C ALA A 31 -1.65 6.81 -6.79
N ALA A 32 -0.68 6.01 -6.32
CA ALA A 32 0.73 6.35 -6.42
C ALA A 32 1.32 6.06 -7.81
N PHE A 33 0.71 5.17 -8.60
CA PHE A 33 1.23 4.85 -9.93
C PHE A 33 0.96 6.00 -10.91
N GLY A 34 2.03 6.58 -11.45
CA GLY A 34 1.92 7.74 -12.34
C GLY A 34 1.96 9.08 -11.62
N ASN A 35 1.95 9.06 -10.28
CA ASN A 35 2.09 10.20 -9.40
C ASN A 35 3.41 10.12 -8.62
N THR A 36 3.65 11.12 -7.77
CA THR A 36 4.85 11.23 -6.95
C THR A 36 4.45 11.35 -5.48
N VAL A 37 4.99 10.48 -4.63
CA VAL A 37 4.93 10.75 -3.19
C VAL A 37 6.11 11.65 -2.84
N VAL A 38 5.88 12.75 -2.14
CA VAL A 38 6.92 13.67 -1.69
C VAL A 38 6.96 13.66 -0.16
N SER A 39 8.08 13.21 0.41
CA SER A 39 8.36 13.38 1.83
C SER A 39 8.97 14.75 2.07
N HIS A 40 8.33 15.58 2.90
CA HIS A 40 8.85 16.86 3.37
C HIS A 40 9.39 16.72 4.79
N TYR A 41 10.63 17.17 4.98
CA TYR A 41 11.27 17.24 6.28
C TYR A 41 11.06 18.63 6.92
N PRO A 42 11.07 18.73 8.27
CA PRO A 42 10.88 20.00 8.97
C PRO A 42 11.95 21.06 8.68
N ASP A 43 13.15 20.63 8.28
CA ASP A 43 14.28 21.48 7.90
C ASP A 43 14.18 22.00 6.45
N GLY A 44 13.14 21.60 5.70
CA GLY A 44 12.91 22.01 4.32
C GLY A 44 13.45 21.03 3.28
N ASP A 45 14.20 20.00 3.68
CA ASP A 45 14.61 18.94 2.78
C ASP A 45 13.41 18.13 2.28
N TRP A 46 13.58 17.50 1.12
CA TRP A 46 12.54 16.66 0.54
C TRP A 46 13.11 15.42 -0.13
N VAL A 47 12.26 14.40 -0.23
CA VAL A 47 12.53 13.21 -1.04
C VAL A 47 11.31 12.94 -1.92
N LYS A 48 11.54 12.82 -3.22
CA LYS A 48 10.54 12.33 -4.18
C LYS A 48 10.65 10.82 -4.28
N HIS A 49 9.50 10.16 -4.30
CA HIS A 49 9.36 8.72 -4.34
C HIS A 49 8.48 8.31 -5.52
N TRP A 50 8.96 7.38 -6.33
CA TRP A 50 8.22 6.83 -7.45
C TRP A 50 8.10 5.32 -7.31
N PHE A 51 6.86 4.84 -7.34
CA PHE A 51 6.50 3.43 -7.32
C PHE A 51 6.06 3.01 -8.73
N ASP A 52 6.63 1.91 -9.23
CA ASP A 52 6.27 1.33 -10.52
C ASP A 52 5.45 0.05 -10.29
N ARG A 53 4.49 -0.24 -11.19
CA ARG A 53 3.57 -1.38 -11.05
C ARG A 53 4.26 -2.74 -10.96
N ASP A 54 5.46 -2.85 -11.53
CA ASP A 54 6.26 -4.07 -11.54
C ASP A 54 7.16 -4.24 -10.31
N GLY A 55 6.92 -3.46 -9.26
CA GLY A 55 7.65 -3.53 -8.00
C GLY A 55 8.95 -2.72 -7.98
N ARG A 56 9.31 -1.99 -9.05
CA ARG A 56 10.47 -1.08 -9.01
C ARG A 56 10.14 0.18 -8.21
N TYR A 57 11.14 0.66 -7.47
CA TYR A 57 11.07 1.90 -6.72
C TYR A 57 12.30 2.78 -6.99
N ARG A 58 12.08 4.09 -7.08
CA ARG A 58 13.12 5.11 -7.21
C ARG A 58 12.87 6.26 -6.25
N ALA A 59 13.94 6.87 -5.76
CA ALA A 59 13.90 8.09 -4.97
C ALA A 59 14.95 9.11 -5.43
N LEU A 60 14.60 10.38 -5.29
CA LEU A 60 15.48 11.54 -5.49
C LEU A 60 15.39 12.44 -4.27
N PHE A 61 16.54 12.74 -3.68
CA PHE A 61 16.67 13.64 -2.54
C PHE A 61 16.86 15.08 -3.04
N SER A 62 16.50 16.07 -2.21
CA SER A 62 16.71 17.50 -2.46
C SER A 62 18.16 17.84 -2.83
N ASP A 63 19.12 17.12 -2.24
CA ASP A 63 20.57 17.25 -2.49
C ASP A 63 21.06 16.54 -3.77
N GLY A 64 20.16 15.94 -4.55
CA GLY A 64 20.48 15.25 -5.80
C GLY A 64 20.89 13.79 -5.66
N ARG A 65 21.04 13.25 -4.44
CA ARG A 65 21.26 11.81 -4.24
C ARG A 65 20.08 11.01 -4.77
N ARG A 66 20.38 9.80 -5.24
CA ARG A 66 19.40 8.86 -5.80
C ARG A 66 19.49 7.52 -5.10
N LEU A 67 18.34 6.86 -4.99
CA LEU A 67 18.23 5.52 -4.43
C LEU A 67 17.22 4.70 -5.23
N THR A 68 17.47 3.40 -5.35
CA THR A 68 16.56 2.43 -5.95
C THR A 68 16.25 1.32 -4.96
N ALA A 69 15.09 0.69 -5.11
CA ALA A 69 14.67 -0.45 -4.29
C ALA A 69 13.63 -1.30 -5.04
N ARG A 70 13.24 -2.41 -4.44
CA ARG A 70 12.05 -3.19 -4.76
C ARG A 70 10.97 -2.89 -3.73
N TRP A 71 9.76 -2.52 -4.15
CA TRP A 71 8.65 -2.34 -3.21
C TRP A 71 7.69 -3.53 -3.26
N ALA A 72 7.08 -3.83 -2.12
CA ALA A 72 5.99 -4.79 -2.01
C ALA A 72 5.00 -4.32 -0.93
N ARG A 73 3.73 -4.69 -1.08
CA ARG A 73 2.75 -4.59 0.00
C ARG A 73 2.78 -5.87 0.82
N GLU A 74 2.91 -5.72 2.13
CA GLU A 74 2.95 -6.82 3.09
C GLU A 74 1.96 -6.54 4.20
N GLY A 75 0.76 -7.13 4.10
CA GLY A 75 -0.36 -6.83 5.00
C GLY A 75 -0.76 -5.35 4.93
N ASP A 76 -0.70 -4.68 6.07
CA ASP A 76 -0.99 -3.26 6.27
C ASP A 76 0.24 -2.35 6.04
N ARG A 77 1.30 -2.87 5.43
CA ARG A 77 2.57 -2.14 5.23
C ARG A 77 3.00 -2.09 3.77
N VAL A 78 3.74 -1.05 3.43
CA VAL A 78 4.54 -0.97 2.20
C VAL A 78 6.01 -1.12 2.60
N CYS A 79 6.70 -2.09 2.01
CA CYS A 79 8.08 -2.41 2.33
C CYS A 79 8.99 -2.18 1.13
N LEU A 80 10.09 -1.45 1.36
CA LEU A 80 11.22 -1.30 0.45
C LEU A 80 12.28 -2.34 0.79
N ASN A 81 12.72 -3.06 -0.22
CA ASN A 81 13.70 -4.14 -0.19
C ASN A 81 14.84 -3.85 -1.17
N GLU A 82 15.97 -4.53 -1.01
CA GLU A 82 17.10 -4.43 -1.95
C GLU A 82 17.56 -2.98 -2.18
N ILE A 83 17.58 -2.17 -1.12
CA ILE A 83 17.91 -0.75 -1.20
C ILE A 83 19.34 -0.57 -1.76
N ARG A 84 19.49 0.29 -2.78
CA ARG A 84 20.75 0.62 -3.44
C ARG A 84 20.91 2.15 -3.65
N PRO A 85 22.10 2.73 -3.45
CA PRO A 85 23.31 2.09 -2.92
C PRO A 85 23.09 1.55 -1.50
N ARG A 86 23.92 0.60 -1.05
CA ARG A 86 23.76 0.03 0.29
C ARG A 86 23.86 1.15 1.32
N MET A 87 22.74 1.45 1.96
CA MET A 87 22.66 2.32 3.13
C MET A 87 22.85 1.47 4.39
N ILE A 88 22.78 2.11 5.56
CA ILE A 88 22.80 1.42 6.88
C ILE A 88 21.68 0.38 7.00
N ILE A 89 20.59 0.55 6.25
CA ILE A 89 19.45 -0.38 6.20
C ILE A 89 19.32 -1.07 4.84
N SER A 90 19.00 -2.36 4.87
CA SER A 90 18.72 -3.17 3.68
C SER A 90 17.22 -3.27 3.36
N ARG A 91 16.37 -2.94 4.33
CA ARG A 91 14.91 -3.02 4.25
C ARG A 91 14.26 -1.95 5.13
N PHE A 92 13.12 -1.44 4.69
CA PHE A 92 12.32 -0.47 5.44
C PHE A 92 10.84 -0.66 5.16
N CYS A 93 9.99 -0.67 6.18
CA CYS A 93 8.55 -0.80 6.03
C CYS A 93 7.83 0.34 6.73
N THR A 94 6.81 0.90 6.07
CA THR A 94 5.91 1.90 6.63
C THR A 94 4.48 1.39 6.62
N PRO A 95 3.58 1.89 7.49
CA PRO A 95 2.15 1.69 7.31
C PRO A 95 1.73 2.08 5.89
N TYR A 96 0.83 1.29 5.31
CA TYR A 96 0.12 1.65 4.10
C TYR A 96 -0.90 2.75 4.40
N VAL A 97 -0.96 3.75 3.53
CA VAL A 97 -1.91 4.85 3.62
C VAL A 97 -2.60 4.98 2.27
N GLU A 98 -3.93 4.95 2.29
CA GLU A 98 -4.74 5.35 1.16
C GLU A 98 -4.75 6.88 1.10
N ALA A 99 -4.27 7.44 -0.01
CA ALA A 99 -4.21 8.87 -0.23
C ALA A 99 -4.58 9.20 -1.68
N SER A 100 -5.29 10.31 -1.86
CA SER A 100 -5.60 10.93 -3.13
C SER A 100 -4.60 12.04 -3.46
N VAL A 101 -4.52 12.43 -4.73
CA VAL A 101 -3.66 13.56 -5.14
C VAL A 101 -4.07 14.82 -4.39
N GLY A 102 -3.10 15.52 -3.82
CA GLY A 102 -3.27 16.70 -2.96
C GLY A 102 -3.42 16.38 -1.48
N GLU A 103 -3.59 15.10 -1.10
CA GLU A 103 -3.65 14.72 0.31
C GLU A 103 -2.25 14.55 0.91
N SER A 104 -2.17 14.82 2.21
CA SER A 104 -0.94 14.69 2.99
C SER A 104 -1.16 13.86 4.25
N TRP A 105 -0.11 13.17 4.70
CA TRP A 105 -0.15 12.34 5.89
C TRP A 105 1.19 12.34 6.64
N PRO A 106 1.19 12.13 7.96
CA PRO A 106 2.43 12.02 8.73
C PRO A 106 3.15 10.70 8.42
N GLY A 107 4.48 10.73 8.52
CA GLY A 107 5.31 9.55 8.36
C GLY A 107 6.62 9.62 9.14
N ARG A 108 7.43 8.58 9.01
CA ARG A 108 8.80 8.54 9.50
C ARG A 108 9.74 7.99 8.45
N ASP A 109 10.97 8.49 8.44
CA ASP A 109 12.03 7.93 7.62
C ASP A 109 12.69 6.72 8.31
N PRO A 110 13.64 6.02 7.64
CA PRO A 110 14.35 4.89 8.22
C PRO A 110 15.11 5.14 9.52
N LEU A 111 15.44 6.39 9.81
CA LEU A 111 16.14 6.80 11.04
C LEU A 111 15.15 7.28 12.11
N GLY A 112 13.84 7.19 11.84
CA GLY A 112 12.78 7.59 12.75
C GLY A 112 12.45 9.08 12.71
N ARG A 113 13.10 9.88 11.85
CA ARG A 113 12.82 11.32 11.71
C ARG A 113 11.41 11.51 11.17
N ARG A 114 10.71 12.54 11.63
CA ARG A 114 9.35 12.86 11.19
C ARG A 114 9.39 13.44 9.78
N VAL A 115 8.44 13.03 8.94
CA VAL A 115 8.19 13.61 7.63
C VAL A 115 6.69 13.88 7.46
N ARG A 116 6.33 14.85 6.62
CA ARG A 116 4.98 14.98 6.06
C ARG A 116 5.04 14.48 4.62
N ASN A 117 4.33 13.41 4.33
CA ASN A 117 4.17 12.92 2.97
C ASN A 117 3.04 13.67 2.28
N GLU A 118 3.14 13.82 0.97
CA GLU A 118 2.09 14.36 0.11
C GLU A 118 2.06 13.55 -1.19
N LEU A 119 0.85 13.26 -1.69
CA LEU A 119 0.71 12.66 -3.02
C LEU A 119 0.50 13.77 -4.05
N VAL A 120 1.47 13.95 -4.94
CA VAL A 120 1.49 15.01 -5.95
C VAL A 120 1.22 14.42 -7.33
N ALA A 121 0.45 15.15 -8.15
CA ALA A 121 0.13 14.75 -9.52
C ALA A 121 1.39 14.65 -10.39
N GLY A 122 1.50 13.58 -11.18
CA GLY A 122 2.57 13.41 -12.16
C GLY A 122 3.88 12.88 -11.59
N ARG A 123 4.85 12.61 -12.48
CA ARG A 123 6.17 12.06 -12.17
C ARG A 123 7.29 13.08 -12.34
#